data_AF-A0A7Z9ZHD6-F1
#
_entry.id   AF-A0A7Z9ZHD6-F1
#
_cell.length_a   1.000
_cell.length_b   1.000
_cell.length_c   1.000
_cell.angle_alpha   90.00
_cell.angle_beta   90.00
_cell.angle_gamma   90.00
#
_symmetry.space_group_name_H-M   'P 1'
#
loop_
_entity.id
_entity.type
_entity.pdbx_description
1 polymer ?
#
loop_
_entity_poly.entity_id
_entity_poly.type
_entity_poly.pdbx_seq_one_letter_code
_entity_poly.pdbx_strand_id
1 'polypeptide(L)'
;YGDEDLVQRAKEAGVVGYIVKPFRESDLAPAIEVVLARFQEFRALEQEVADLKEALETRKLVDRAKGILMDTQGLTEAAAFRRIQKMSMDTRRPMKEIAQAIIITHEAEKQGR
;
A
#
# COMPACT_ATOMS: atom_id res chain seq x y z
N TYR A 1 29.93 15.04 23.74
CA TYR A 1 28.64 15.71 24.00
C TYR A 1 27.98 16.27 22.74
N GLY A 2 28.71 16.75 21.72
CA GLY A 2 28.07 17.24 20.48
C GLY A 2 27.57 16.15 19.52
N ASP A 3 28.23 14.98 19.49
CA ASP A 3 27.93 13.94 18.50
C ASP A 3 26.64 13.14 18.81
N GLU A 4 26.30 12.89 20.07
CA GLU A 4 25.09 12.12 20.43
C GLU A 4 23.80 12.88 20.08
N ASP A 5 23.73 14.18 20.37
CA ASP A 5 22.59 15.03 20.01
C ASP A 5 22.46 15.20 18.49
N LEU A 6 23.58 15.30 17.77
CA LEU A 6 23.59 15.34 16.31
C LEU A 6 23.11 14.03 15.69
N VAL A 7 23.57 12.89 16.23
CA VAL A 7 23.13 11.55 15.81
C VAL A 7 21.64 11.35 16.10
N GLN A 8 21.15 11.83 17.23
CA GLN A 8 19.74 11.70 17.58
C GLN A 8 18.83 12.52 16.65
N ARG A 9 19.20 13.77 16.37
CA ARG A 9 18.50 14.60 15.38
C ARG A 9 18.57 14.03 13.96
N ALA A 10 19.70 13.42 13.58
CA ALA A 10 19.84 12.75 12.30
C ALA A 10 18.93 11.52 12.18
N LYS A 11 18.80 10.73 13.25
CA LYS A 11 17.86 9.59 13.29
C LYS A 11 16.41 10.03 13.13
N GLU A 12 15.99 11.10 13.82
CA GLU A 12 14.64 11.66 13.71
C GLU A 12 14.36 12.24 12.31
N ALA A 13 15.39 12.73 11.63
CA ALA A 13 15.31 13.20 10.24
C ALA A 13 15.32 12.07 9.19
N GLY A 14 15.36 10.79 9.61
CA GLY A 14 15.35 9.64 8.69
C GLY A 14 16.69 9.39 7.99
N VAL A 15 17.81 9.80 8.59
CA VAL A 15 19.14 9.55 8.03
C VAL A 15 19.48 8.06 8.09
N VAL A 16 19.87 7.49 6.94
CA VAL A 16 20.14 6.06 6.77
C VAL A 16 21.55 5.66 7.24
N GLY A 17 22.45 6.64 7.40
CA GLY A 17 23.79 6.42 7.96
C GLY A 17 24.52 7.71 8.30
N TYR A 18 25.43 7.66 9.27
CA TYR A 18 26.28 8.77 9.68
C TYR A 18 27.74 8.31 9.77
N ILE A 19 28.68 9.22 9.52
CA ILE A 19 30.12 8.96 9.61
C ILE A 19 30.72 9.91 10.65
N VAL A 20 31.43 9.36 11.64
CA VAL A 20 32.09 10.11 12.70
C VAL A 20 33.56 10.37 12.33
N LYS A 21 34.09 11.53 12.72
CA LYS A 21 35.50 11.90 12.51
C LYS A 21 36.41 11.33 13.61
N PRO A 22 37.70 11.10 13.32
CA PRO A 22 38.37 11.31 12.02
C PRO A 22 38.17 10.12 11.08
N PHE A 23 37.81 10.40 9.82
CA PHE A 23 37.72 9.41 8.74
C PHE A 23 38.73 9.76 7.63
N ARG A 24 39.14 8.77 6.84
CA ARG A 24 39.95 8.97 5.63
C ARG A 24 39.04 8.99 4.41
N GLU A 25 39.47 9.62 3.33
CA GLU A 25 38.70 9.62 2.07
C GLU A 25 38.42 8.20 1.55
N SER A 26 39.33 7.27 1.81
CA SER A 26 39.17 5.83 1.50
C SER A 26 38.00 5.17 2.22
N ASP A 27 37.55 5.72 3.35
CA ASP A 27 36.51 5.13 4.19
C ASP A 27 35.10 5.60 3.76
N LEU A 28 35.03 6.67 2.96
CA LEU A 28 33.77 7.26 2.51
C LEU A 28 33.04 6.41 1.48
N ALA A 29 33.75 5.91 0.47
CA ALA A 29 33.13 5.16 -0.63
C ALA A 29 32.45 3.87 -0.12
N PRO A 30 33.11 3.03 0.69
CA PRO A 30 32.47 1.84 1.27
C PRO A 30 31.30 2.17 2.20
N ALA A 31 31.40 3.25 2.99
CA ALA A 31 30.32 3.67 3.87
C ALA A 31 29.07 4.11 3.08
N ILE A 32 29.25 4.88 2.00
CA ILE A 32 28.15 5.29 1.11
C ILE A 32 27.53 4.08 0.42
N GLU A 33 28.34 3.14 -0.06
CA GLU A 33 27.85 1.93 -0.74
C GLU A 33 26.96 1.09 0.18
N VAL A 34 27.39 0.86 1.43
CA VAL A 34 26.58 0.14 2.43
C VAL A 34 25.27 0.88 2.71
N VAL A 35 25.32 2.21 2.89
CA VAL A 35 24.12 3.02 3.15
C VAL A 35 23.14 2.98 1.97
N LEU A 36 23.64 3.04 0.74
CA LEU A 36 22.82 2.94 -0.47
C LEU A 36 22.15 1.57 -0.59
N ALA A 37 22.88 0.49 -0.33
CA ALA A 37 22.32 -0.86 -0.33
C ALA A 37 21.19 -1.00 0.71
N ARG A 38 21.42 -0.52 1.95
CA ARG A 38 20.41 -0.52 3.01
C ARG A 38 19.20 0.34 2.68
N PHE A 39 19.41 1.49 2.05
CA PHE A 39 18.32 2.35 1.62
C PHE A 39 17.45 1.65 0.57
N GLN A 40 18.05 0.98 -0.41
CA GLN A 40 17.31 0.23 -1.44
C GLN A 40 16.50 -0.91 -0.83
N GLU A 41 17.09 -1.69 0.09
CA GLU A 41 16.38 -2.73 0.85
C GLU A 41 15.17 -2.16 1.61
N PHE A 42 15.37 -1.03 2.30
CA PHE A 42 14.32 -0.37 3.06
C PHE A 42 13.17 0.11 2.16
N ARG A 43 13.50 0.74 1.01
CA ARG A 43 12.50 1.18 0.03
C ARG A 43 11.71 0.03 -0.58
N ALA A 44 12.37 -1.12 -0.82
CA ALA A 44 11.69 -2.31 -1.31
C ALA A 44 10.69 -2.83 -0.27
N LEU A 45 11.08 -2.89 1.01
CA LEU A 45 10.19 -3.29 2.11
C LEU A 45 9.02 -2.32 2.29
N GLU A 46 9.26 -1.01 2.22
CA GLU A 46 8.19 0.00 2.27
C GLU A 46 7.17 -0.20 1.15
N GLN A 47 7.64 -0.49 -0.06
CA GLN A 47 6.78 -0.77 -1.21
C GLN A 47 5.98 -2.06 -1.01
N GLU A 48 6.62 -3.14 -0.54
CA GLU A 48 5.93 -4.41 -0.26
C GLU A 48 4.83 -4.24 0.79
N VAL A 49 5.10 -3.47 1.85
CA VAL A 49 4.09 -3.14 2.87
C VAL A 49 2.94 -2.33 2.27
N ALA A 50 3.22 -1.39 1.37
CA ALA A 50 2.19 -0.61 0.69
C ALA A 50 1.31 -1.49 -0.21
N ASP A 51 1.93 -2.36 -1.01
CA ASP A 51 1.24 -3.28 -1.92
C ASP A 51 0.36 -4.28 -1.15
N LEU A 52 0.87 -4.82 -0.04
CA LEU A 52 0.10 -5.72 0.84
C LEU A 52 -1.10 -5.01 1.48
N LYS A 53 -0.93 -3.77 1.94
CA LYS A 53 -2.03 -2.96 2.47
C LYS A 53 -3.09 -2.72 1.40
N GLU A 54 -2.67 -2.38 0.18
CA GLU A 54 -3.60 -2.19 -0.94
C GLU A 54 -4.35 -3.48 -1.31
N ALA A 55 -3.68 -4.63 -1.34
CA ALA A 55 -4.30 -5.92 -1.60
C ALA A 55 -5.36 -6.27 -0.55
N LEU A 56 -5.08 -6.02 0.73
CA LEU A 56 -6.03 -6.22 1.83
C LEU A 56 -7.26 -5.32 1.71
N GLU A 57 -7.07 -4.03 1.44
CA GLU A 57 -8.17 -3.09 1.25
C GLU A 57 -9.03 -3.46 0.03
N THR A 58 -8.38 -3.88 -1.06
CA THR A 58 -9.07 -4.37 -2.25
C THR A 58 -9.93 -5.60 -1.93
N ARG A 59 -9.39 -6.56 -1.16
CA ARG A 59 -10.14 -7.75 -0.74
C ARG A 59 -11.38 -7.37 0.09
N LYS A 60 -11.24 -6.48 1.08
CA LYS A 60 -12.37 -6.01 1.91
C LYS A 60 -13.47 -5.39 1.04
N LEU A 61 -13.10 -4.54 0.08
CA LEU A 61 -14.05 -3.89 -0.82
C LEU A 61 -14.77 -4.91 -1.71
N VAL A 62 -14.03 -5.86 -2.29
CA VAL A 62 -14.61 -6.92 -3.14
C VAL A 62 -15.56 -7.80 -2.32
N ASP A 63 -15.18 -8.21 -1.12
CA ASP A 63 -16.04 -9.02 -0.25
C ASP A 63 -17.33 -8.28 0.14
N ARG A 64 -17.25 -6.98 0.44
CA ARG A 64 -18.42 -6.15 0.71
C ARG A 64 -19.32 -5.99 -0.52
N ALA A 65 -18.74 -5.74 -1.69
CA ALA A 65 -19.50 -5.64 -2.94
C ALA A 65 -20.17 -6.97 -3.30
N LYS A 66 -19.51 -8.12 -3.08
CA LYS A 66 -20.14 -9.43 -3.23
C LYS A 66 -21.37 -9.55 -2.33
N GLY A 67 -21.25 -9.25 -1.04
CA GLY A 67 -22.38 -9.29 -0.11
C GLY A 67 -23.58 -8.46 -0.59
N ILE A 68 -23.34 -7.23 -1.04
CA ILE A 68 -24.39 -6.37 -1.63
C ILE A 68 -25.05 -7.03 -2.84
N LEU A 69 -24.27 -7.59 -3.77
CA LEU A 69 -24.81 -8.27 -4.95
C LEU A 69 -25.58 -9.54 -4.59
N MET A 70 -25.15 -10.26 -3.55
CA MET A 70 -25.86 -11.44 -3.03
C MET A 70 -27.22 -11.02 -2.47
N ASP A 71 -27.26 -9.98 -1.63
CA ASP A 71 -28.49 -9.51 -0.98
C ASP A 71 -29.47 -8.87 -1.96
N THR A 72 -28.97 -8.06 -2.90
CA THR A 72 -29.82 -7.27 -3.81
C THR A 72 -30.25 -8.03 -5.06
N GLN A 73 -29.43 -8.96 -5.55
CA GLN A 73 -29.67 -9.69 -6.81
C GLN A 73 -29.84 -11.20 -6.59
N GLY A 74 -29.82 -11.69 -5.35
CA GLY A 74 -29.99 -13.11 -5.03
C GLY A 74 -28.87 -13.99 -5.60
N LEU A 75 -27.68 -13.44 -5.82
CA LEU A 75 -26.56 -14.18 -6.41
C LEU A 75 -25.89 -15.07 -5.37
N THR A 76 -25.31 -16.18 -5.82
CA THR A 76 -24.33 -16.92 -5.01
C THR A 76 -23.02 -16.13 -4.94
N GLU A 77 -22.17 -16.40 -3.94
CA GLU A 77 -20.88 -15.73 -3.81
C GLU A 77 -20.03 -15.87 -5.09
N ALA A 78 -19.98 -17.07 -5.67
CA ALA A 78 -19.24 -17.32 -6.91
C ALA A 78 -19.84 -16.56 -8.12
N ALA A 79 -21.16 -16.38 -8.18
CA ALA A 79 -21.81 -15.59 -9.21
C ALA A 79 -21.55 -14.08 -9.02
N ALA A 80 -21.60 -13.58 -7.78
CA ALA A 80 -21.29 -12.20 -7.45
C ALA A 80 -19.84 -11.84 -7.79
N PHE A 81 -18.88 -12.70 -7.44
CA PHE A 81 -17.47 -12.51 -7.80
C PHE A 81 -17.28 -12.47 -9.32
N ARG A 82 -17.84 -13.44 -10.06
CA ARG A 82 -17.78 -13.45 -11.53
C ARG A 82 -18.40 -12.20 -12.14
N ARG A 83 -19.46 -11.65 -11.54
CA ARG A 83 -20.09 -10.41 -12.00
C ARG A 83 -19.16 -9.21 -11.84
N ILE A 84 -18.53 -9.06 -10.67
CA ILE A 84 -17.51 -8.01 -10.43
C ILE A 84 -16.36 -8.14 -11.43
N GLN A 85 -15.84 -9.36 -11.62
CA GLN A 85 -14.75 -9.63 -12.54
C GLN A 85 -15.12 -9.29 -13.99
N LYS A 86 -16.33 -9.66 -14.42
CA LYS A 86 -16.84 -9.31 -15.76
C LYS A 86 -16.96 -7.80 -15.95
N MET A 87 -17.52 -7.09 -14.98
CA MET A 87 -17.62 -5.62 -15.05
C MET A 87 -16.25 -4.95 -15.10
N SER A 88 -15.26 -5.48 -14.38
CA SER A 88 -13.86 -5.01 -14.44
C SER A 88 -13.27 -5.18 -15.84
N MET A 89 -13.46 -6.34 -16.47
CA MET A 89 -13.03 -6.60 -17.84
C MET A 89 -13.73 -5.71 -18.87
N ASP A 90 -15.06 -5.61 -18.79
CA ASP A 90 -15.88 -4.85 -19.75
C ASP A 90 -15.58 -3.34 -19.69
N THR A 91 -15.23 -2.83 -18.50
CA THR A 91 -14.92 -1.39 -18.29
C THR A 91 -13.42 -1.07 -18.33
N ARG A 92 -12.55 -2.09 -18.36
CA ARG A 92 -11.08 -1.96 -18.22
C ARG A 92 -10.65 -1.19 -16.98
N ARG A 93 -11.38 -1.36 -15.88
CA ARG A 93 -11.08 -0.74 -14.58
C ARG A 93 -10.71 -1.80 -13.55
N PRO A 94 -9.83 -1.50 -12.59
CA PRO A 94 -9.43 -2.47 -11.58
C PRO A 94 -10.63 -2.90 -10.72
N MET A 95 -10.63 -4.16 -10.26
CA MET A 95 -11.74 -4.72 -9.46
C MET A 95 -12.07 -3.89 -8.21
N LYS A 96 -11.07 -3.23 -7.62
CA LYS A 96 -11.22 -2.31 -6.48
C LYS A 96 -12.20 -1.17 -6.80
N GLU A 97 -12.04 -0.53 -7.95
CA GLU A 97 -12.90 0.58 -8.38
C GLU A 97 -14.32 0.10 -8.67
N ILE A 98 -14.47 -1.08 -9.28
CA ILE A 98 -15.78 -1.68 -9.54
C ILE A 98 -16.50 -2.02 -8.24
N ALA A 99 -15.78 -2.62 -7.28
CA ALA A 99 -16.34 -2.91 -5.97
C ALA A 99 -16.78 -1.63 -5.24
N GLN A 100 -15.98 -0.57 -5.29
CA GLN A 100 -16.35 0.75 -4.73
C GLN A 100 -17.59 1.32 -5.42
N ALA A 101 -17.66 1.28 -6.74
CA ALA A 101 -18.82 1.78 -7.49
C ALA A 101 -20.12 1.06 -7.09
N ILE A 102 -20.08 -0.26 -6.89
CA ILE A 102 -21.23 -1.04 -6.41
C ILE A 102 -21.65 -0.59 -5.01
N ILE A 103 -20.68 -0.43 -4.10
CA ILE A 103 -20.95 -0.01 -2.73
C ILE A 103 -21.59 1.38 -2.71
N ILE A 104 -21.00 2.35 -3.42
CA ILE A 104 -21.49 3.73 -3.49
C ILE A 104 -22.91 3.78 -4.07
N THR A 105 -23.15 3.05 -5.16
CA THR A 105 -24.48 3.01 -5.80
C THR A 105 -25.53 2.47 -4.83
N HIS A 106 -25.20 1.38 -4.12
CA HIS A 106 -26.11 0.80 -3.13
C HIS A 106 -26.38 1.73 -1.94
N GLU A 107 -25.35 2.42 -1.44
CA GLU A 107 -25.50 3.39 -0.35
C GLU A 107 -26.38 4.57 -0.76
N ALA A 108 -26.22 5.08 -1.99
CA ALA A 108 -27.05 6.15 -2.54
C ALA A 108 -28.53 5.73 -2.69
N GLU A 109 -28.78 4.52 -3.19
CA GLU A 109 -30.14 3.96 -3.29
C GLU A 109 -30.81 3.78 -1.93
N LYS A 110 -30.03 3.46 -0.88
CA LYS A 110 -30.53 3.33 0.49
C LYS A 110 -30.83 4.68 1.15
N GLN A 111 -30.12 5.75 0.80
CA GLN A 111 -30.36 7.10 1.33
C GLN A 111 -31.55 7.81 0.66
N GLY A 112 -31.90 7.40 -0.56
CA GLY A 112 -33.07 7.93 -1.28
C GLY A 112 -34.39 7.22 -0.97
N ARG A 113 -34.40 6.22 -0.08
CA ARG A 113 -35.57 5.50 0.43
C ARG A 113 -35.83 5.85 1.88
#